data_AF-A0A3D0DXC6-F1
#
_entry.id   AF-A0A3D0DXC6-F1
#
_cell.length_a   1.000
_cell.length_b   1.000
_cell.length_c   1.000
_cell.angle_alpha   90.00
_cell.angle_beta   90.00
_cell.angle_gamma   90.00
#
_symmetry.space_group_name_H-M   'P 1'
#
loop_
_entity.id
_entity.type
_entity.pdbx_description
1 polymer ?
#
loop_
_entity_poly.entity_id
_entity_poly.type
_entity_poly.pdbx_seq_one_letter_code
_entity_poly.pdbx_strand_id
1 'polypeptide(L)'
;MACVLSAQLSVLAGLPAQAQAQAPAQDPGWPRELTVERARLVYYEPQVDAWKNFRELDFRLAFELTPADGKPAVGIAKIHARTDVDVDTRNAVIRNLDVVETRFPAAQPEEQKRLDALFRRFVASRGDIPIALDRLVALADKPQAAPKGVAVRNDPPAIFVAYQPAVLLQTDGKPVTARTAKGDVEFIVNANWPVLRPPGDGSYYLFDDVLWLSAARLEGLWQPAGQLPGALTQALDDPQWADLKKVSSKAPAKPKVVPAVFFSSVPAEVIVFDGKPTYAPIPGTELVYAKNTDADLFVHTRTNTYYFLAAGRWFRAASLDGPWRFASADLPPDFARIPLDSPASRVLVSVPGSEAAKDAVLLAQVPTRVTLDPKQAAALVDVRYDGPPEFKPIEGTTLSYAANSPDRVIKVNNQYYLCENGAWFYSSAPTGPWTTAPSVPSEIYTIPPSSPVYNVTYVTQTTHPSGYVDASYTAGYFGTFVLGLAAGAIIADGSGYWYPPYYHYPAYGYPVYRPYAATYGVGSFYNPYTGAYGASRGVYGPYGGITGSASYNPYTGTYARAGSAYGPYGSRASAAAYNPYTGASARAGAVSGPGGSAAWA
;
A
#
# COMPACT_ATOMS: atom_id res chain seq x y z
N MET A 1 -10.29 -5.92 -36.71
CA MET A 1 -10.67 -4.49 -36.78
C MET A 1 -10.63 -3.96 -35.34
N ALA A 2 -9.49 -3.92 -34.64
CA ALA A 2 -8.20 -3.25 -34.88
C ALA A 2 -8.29 -1.73 -34.69
N CYS A 3 -8.25 -1.27 -33.42
CA CYS A 3 -8.04 0.14 -33.07
C CYS A 3 -6.53 0.44 -33.13
N VAL A 4 -6.18 1.31 -34.08
CA VAL A 4 -4.84 1.82 -34.39
C VAL A 4 -4.54 3.01 -33.48
N LEU A 5 -3.47 2.96 -32.69
CA LEU A 5 -2.87 4.15 -32.06
C LEU A 5 -1.76 4.68 -32.98
N SER A 6 -2.01 5.81 -33.62
CA SER A 6 -0.98 6.61 -34.28
C SER A 6 -0.49 7.66 -33.29
N ALA A 7 0.80 7.67 -32.96
CA ALA A 7 1.44 8.79 -32.27
C ALA A 7 2.69 9.21 -33.05
N GLN A 8 2.62 10.39 -33.66
CA GLN A 8 3.70 11.05 -34.37
C GLN A 8 4.75 11.60 -33.39
N LEU A 9 6.02 11.49 -33.79
CA LEU A 9 7.18 12.09 -33.15
C LEU A 9 6.99 13.61 -32.95
N SER A 10 7.34 14.09 -31.76
CA SER A 10 7.73 15.49 -31.54
C SER A 10 9.10 15.49 -30.86
N VAL A 11 10.09 15.98 -31.60
CA VAL A 11 11.44 16.30 -31.15
C VAL A 11 11.35 17.51 -30.22
N LEU A 12 11.87 17.43 -29.00
CA LEU A 12 12.20 18.62 -28.20
C LEU A 12 13.49 18.39 -27.43
N ALA A 13 14.47 19.21 -27.80
CA ALA A 13 15.79 19.32 -27.24
C ALA A 13 15.79 20.04 -25.89
N GLY A 14 16.77 19.69 -25.04
CA GLY A 14 17.39 20.57 -24.05
C GLY A 14 16.56 20.93 -22.81
N LEU A 15 16.72 20.16 -21.73
CA LEU A 15 16.39 20.59 -20.36
C LEU A 15 17.59 20.34 -19.43
N PRO A 16 17.76 21.18 -18.39
CA PRO A 16 19.04 21.42 -17.72
C PRO A 16 19.45 20.29 -16.78
N ALA A 17 20.74 20.26 -16.45
CA ALA A 17 21.36 19.32 -15.53
C ALA A 17 20.55 19.15 -14.23
N GLN A 18 20.13 17.92 -13.96
CA GLN A 18 19.42 17.53 -12.75
C GLN A 18 20.30 17.75 -11.53
N ALA A 19 19.76 18.45 -10.53
CA ALA A 19 20.34 18.51 -9.19
C ALA A 19 20.43 17.09 -8.63
N GLN A 20 21.63 16.68 -8.22
CA GLN A 20 21.87 15.39 -7.56
C GLN A 20 21.03 15.32 -6.28
N ALA A 21 20.15 14.32 -6.18
CA ALA A 21 19.45 13.99 -4.95
C ALA A 21 20.47 13.62 -3.87
N GLN A 22 20.49 14.36 -2.77
CA GLN A 22 21.34 14.09 -1.60
C GLN A 22 20.89 12.77 -0.94
N ALA A 23 21.85 11.93 -0.53
CA ALA A 23 21.57 10.73 0.26
C ALA A 23 20.78 11.10 1.54
N PRO A 24 19.84 10.25 2.00
CA PRO A 24 19.17 10.50 3.28
C PRO A 24 20.24 10.54 4.38
N ALA A 25 20.24 11.61 5.16
CA ALA A 25 21.19 11.77 6.24
C ALA A 25 21.00 10.61 7.25
N GLN A 26 22.06 9.82 7.50
CA GLN A 26 22.11 8.96 8.67
C GLN A 26 21.87 9.84 9.90
N ASP A 27 20.90 9.48 10.74
CA ASP A 27 20.62 10.25 11.96
C ASP A 27 21.83 10.13 12.88
N PRO A 28 22.59 11.21 13.14
CA PRO A 28 23.75 11.16 14.01
C PRO A 28 23.38 10.90 15.48
N GLY A 29 22.08 10.77 15.78
CA GLY A 29 21.55 10.66 17.12
C GLY A 29 21.51 12.03 17.81
N TRP A 30 21.43 11.98 19.13
CA TRP A 30 21.43 13.14 20.01
C TRP A 30 22.49 12.97 21.10
N PRO A 31 23.10 14.06 21.59
CA PRO A 31 22.90 15.45 21.18
C PRO A 31 23.54 15.79 19.82
N ARG A 32 23.16 16.93 19.24
CA ARG A 32 23.70 17.46 17.99
C ARG A 32 24.43 18.78 18.23
N GLU A 33 25.38 19.12 17.36
CA GLU A 33 26.25 20.29 17.53
C GLU A 33 26.30 21.17 16.28
N LEU A 34 26.30 22.49 16.48
CA LEU A 34 26.52 23.51 15.46
C LEU A 34 27.57 24.52 15.93
N THR A 35 28.34 25.05 14.98
CA THR A 35 29.34 26.09 15.23
C THR A 35 29.12 27.25 14.28
N VAL A 36 29.01 28.46 14.83
CA VAL A 36 28.85 29.72 14.09
C VAL A 36 29.76 30.75 14.72
N GLU A 37 30.65 31.39 13.94
CA GLU A 37 31.53 32.48 14.41
C GLU A 37 32.30 32.16 15.71
N ARG A 38 32.84 30.93 15.82
CA ARG A 38 33.52 30.38 17.01
C ARG A 38 32.65 30.17 18.25
N ALA A 39 31.35 30.52 18.22
CA ALA A 39 30.38 30.07 19.21
C ALA A 39 29.92 28.64 18.89
N ARG A 40 29.53 27.90 19.91
CA ARG A 40 29.09 26.50 19.83
C ARG A 40 27.69 26.34 20.42
N LEU A 41 26.82 25.63 19.72
CA LEU A 41 25.48 25.26 20.17
C LEU A 41 25.38 23.73 20.18
N VAL A 42 25.20 23.14 21.36
CA VAL A 42 24.85 21.74 21.52
C VAL A 42 23.37 21.67 21.86
N TYR A 43 22.60 20.87 21.15
CA TYR A 43 21.16 20.75 21.39
C TYR A 43 20.74 19.29 21.51
N TYR A 44 19.79 19.05 22.40
CA TYR A 44 19.30 17.73 22.72
C TYR A 44 18.05 17.39 21.90
N GLU A 45 17.57 16.15 22.05
CA GLU A 45 16.38 15.68 21.36
C GLU A 45 15.19 16.62 21.57
N PRO A 46 14.59 17.14 20.48
CA PRO A 46 13.46 18.05 20.58
C PRO A 46 12.21 17.28 21.01
N GLN A 47 11.32 17.96 21.72
CA GLN A 47 9.96 17.49 21.98
C GLN A 47 9.03 18.25 21.04
N VAL A 48 8.32 17.53 20.17
CA VAL A 48 7.26 18.12 19.33
C VAL A 48 6.05 18.36 20.20
N ASP A 49 5.60 19.61 20.26
CA ASP A 49 4.41 20.01 21.02
C ASP A 49 3.16 19.92 20.14
N ALA A 50 3.26 20.22 18.84
CA ALA A 50 2.18 20.03 17.88
C ALA A 50 2.70 19.86 16.45
N TRP A 51 2.04 19.02 15.66
CA TRP A 51 2.28 18.91 14.21
C TRP A 51 0.95 19.02 13.44
N LYS A 52 0.49 20.26 13.25
CA LYS A 52 -0.84 20.53 12.70
C LYS A 52 -0.84 20.38 11.19
N ASN A 53 -1.82 19.63 10.68
CA ASN A 53 -2.00 19.34 9.25
C ASN A 53 -0.73 18.82 8.56
N PHE A 54 0.22 18.25 9.31
CA PHE A 54 1.52 17.82 8.79
C PHE A 54 2.26 18.91 7.99
N ARG A 55 2.06 20.18 8.38
CA ARG A 55 2.67 21.37 7.76
C ARG A 55 3.21 22.34 8.78
N GLU A 56 2.52 22.54 9.89
CA GLU A 56 2.94 23.45 10.95
C GLU A 56 3.50 22.65 12.11
N LEU A 57 4.76 22.88 12.46
CA LEU A 57 5.48 22.16 13.50
C LEU A 57 5.85 23.11 14.63
N ASP A 58 5.26 22.89 15.80
CA ASP A 58 5.61 23.55 17.04
C ASP A 58 6.44 22.57 17.88
N PHE A 59 7.66 22.95 18.27
CA PHE A 59 8.53 22.09 19.07
C PHE A 59 9.40 22.89 20.04
N ARG A 60 9.90 22.20 21.06
CA ARG A 60 10.86 22.74 22.02
C ARG A 60 12.09 21.86 22.13
N LEU A 61 13.20 22.47 22.48
CA LEU A 61 14.46 21.76 22.70
C LEU A 61 15.25 22.40 23.84
N ALA A 62 15.93 21.55 24.60
CA ALA A 62 16.97 21.98 25.51
C ALA A 62 18.29 22.10 24.74
N PHE A 63 19.12 23.06 25.14
CA PHE A 63 20.42 23.29 24.52
C PHE A 63 21.45 23.86 25.51
N GLU A 64 22.71 23.71 25.16
CA GLU A 64 23.86 24.38 25.76
C GLU A 64 24.49 25.30 24.71
N LEU A 65 24.58 26.60 25.03
CA LEU A 65 25.13 27.62 24.16
C LEU A 65 26.41 28.18 24.76
N THR A 66 27.52 28.06 24.03
CA THR A 66 28.84 28.55 24.43
C THR A 66 29.25 29.70 23.50
N PRO A 67 29.26 30.96 23.97
CA PRO A 67 29.81 32.09 23.22
C PRO A 67 31.32 31.91 22.97
N ALA A 68 31.85 32.54 21.92
CA ALA A 68 33.25 32.37 21.48
C ALA A 68 34.31 32.56 22.59
N ASP A 69 34.08 33.51 23.50
CA ASP A 69 34.96 33.82 24.65
C ASP A 69 34.17 33.79 25.98
N GLY A 70 33.13 32.93 26.06
CA GLY A 70 32.20 32.86 27.19
C GLY A 70 32.11 31.48 27.83
N LYS A 71 31.38 31.40 28.96
CA LYS A 71 31.03 30.13 29.59
C LYS A 71 29.78 29.52 28.93
N PRO A 72 29.64 28.18 28.91
CA PRO A 72 28.42 27.53 28.44
C PRO A 72 27.20 27.94 29.28
N ALA A 73 26.07 28.16 28.62
CA ALA A 73 24.79 28.47 29.25
C ALA A 73 23.72 27.49 28.77
N VAL A 74 22.99 26.88 29.71
CA VAL A 74 21.85 25.99 29.40
C VAL A 74 20.60 26.82 29.15
N GLY A 75 19.91 26.52 28.06
CA GLY A 75 18.67 27.17 27.67
C GLY A 75 17.63 26.20 27.15
N ILE A 76 16.40 26.70 27.04
CA ILE A 76 15.28 26.03 26.38
C ILE A 76 14.75 26.98 25.32
N ALA A 77 14.49 26.48 24.12
CA ALA A 77 13.87 27.24 23.04
C ALA A 77 12.52 26.61 22.64
N LYS A 78 11.56 27.47 22.29
CA LYS A 78 10.34 27.10 21.55
C LYS A 78 10.46 27.64 20.14
N ILE A 79 10.20 26.78 19.17
CA ILE A 79 10.38 27.08 17.75
C ILE A 79 9.11 26.67 17.01
N HIS A 80 8.62 27.58 16.17
CA HIS A 80 7.62 27.30 15.16
C HIS A 80 8.33 27.06 13.82
N ALA A 81 7.86 26.11 13.03
CA ALA A 81 8.45 25.78 11.74
C ALA A 81 7.40 25.23 10.77
N ARG A 82 7.81 25.06 9.51
CA ARG A 82 7.01 24.34 8.50
C ARG A 82 7.67 23.04 8.08
N THR A 83 6.86 22.06 7.68
CA THR A 83 7.31 20.77 7.18
C THR A 83 6.82 20.50 5.77
N ASP A 84 7.72 20.07 4.90
CA ASP A 84 7.40 19.44 3.62
C ASP A 84 7.75 17.97 3.68
N VAL A 85 6.76 17.10 3.46
CA VAL A 85 6.89 15.65 3.64
C VAL A 85 6.83 14.94 2.29
N ASP A 86 7.75 14.00 2.12
CA ASP A 86 7.76 13.03 1.04
C ASP A 86 7.67 11.62 1.65
N VAL A 87 6.48 11.03 1.54
CA VAL A 87 6.19 9.69 2.07
C VAL A 87 6.90 8.62 1.26
N ASP A 88 7.11 8.82 -0.05
CA ASP A 88 7.73 7.86 -0.96
C ASP A 88 9.22 7.70 -0.64
N THR A 89 9.91 8.80 -0.34
CA THR A 89 11.31 8.77 0.10
C THR A 89 11.48 8.68 1.61
N ARG A 90 10.38 8.65 2.38
CA ARG A 90 10.37 8.58 3.85
C ARG A 90 11.14 9.72 4.50
N ASN A 91 11.08 10.91 3.90
CA ASN A 91 11.79 12.10 4.36
C ASN A 91 10.81 13.26 4.62
N ALA A 92 11.23 14.15 5.49
CA ALA A 92 10.63 15.45 5.67
C ALA A 92 11.73 16.52 5.69
N VAL A 93 11.36 17.74 5.32
CA VAL A 93 12.22 18.91 5.43
C VAL A 93 11.54 19.91 6.36
N ILE A 94 12.20 20.24 7.46
CA ILE A 94 11.78 21.30 8.38
C ILE A 94 12.41 22.60 7.89
N ARG A 95 11.60 23.63 7.69
CA ARG A 95 12.02 24.94 7.15
C ARG A 95 11.30 26.09 7.84
N ASN A 96 11.73 27.31 7.54
CA ASN A 96 11.16 28.54 8.10
C ASN A 96 11.10 28.52 9.63
N LEU A 97 12.23 28.20 10.26
CA LEU A 97 12.37 28.15 11.71
C LEU A 97 12.19 29.56 12.30
N ASP A 98 11.17 29.73 13.13
CA ASP A 98 10.87 30.96 13.86
C ASP A 98 11.00 30.72 15.36
N VAL A 99 11.92 31.45 16.00
CA VAL A 99 12.17 31.34 17.44
C VAL A 99 11.12 32.14 18.19
N VAL A 100 10.14 31.43 18.74
CA VAL A 100 9.04 32.01 19.53
C VAL A 100 9.55 32.51 20.87
N GLU A 101 10.35 31.70 21.58
CA GLU A 101 10.83 32.00 22.92
C GLU A 101 12.18 31.32 23.17
N THR A 102 13.08 31.99 23.89
CA THR A 102 14.22 31.35 24.55
C THR A 102 14.21 31.68 26.04
N ARG A 103 14.63 30.72 26.86
CA ARG A 103 14.74 30.88 28.31
C ARG A 103 16.07 30.33 28.81
N PHE A 104 16.80 31.14 29.58
CA PHE A 104 18.07 30.78 30.21
C PHE A 104 17.93 30.90 31.74
N PRO A 105 17.56 29.82 32.45
CA PRO A 105 17.18 29.90 33.87
C PRO A 105 18.26 30.45 34.81
N ALA A 106 19.53 30.28 34.47
CA ALA A 106 20.67 30.68 35.30
C ALA A 106 21.31 32.03 34.90
N ALA A 107 20.86 32.66 33.80
CA ALA A 107 21.44 33.90 33.29
C ALA A 107 20.68 35.15 33.77
N GLN A 108 21.39 36.25 33.99
CA GLN A 108 20.80 37.54 34.35
C GLN A 108 20.13 38.21 33.13
N PRO A 109 19.16 39.13 33.30
CA PRO A 109 18.34 39.64 32.19
C PRO A 109 19.10 40.18 30.97
N GLU A 110 20.18 40.91 31.17
CA GLU A 110 21.00 41.44 30.05
C GLU A 110 21.79 40.34 29.33
N GLU A 111 22.25 39.33 30.06
CA GLU A 111 22.91 38.16 29.49
C GLU A 111 21.92 37.29 28.72
N GLN A 112 20.68 37.14 29.20
CA GLN A 112 19.61 36.45 28.48
C GLN A 112 19.35 37.08 27.10
N LYS A 113 19.27 38.41 27.00
CA LYS A 113 19.10 39.12 25.73
C LYS A 113 20.25 38.83 24.77
N ARG A 114 21.50 38.83 25.26
CA ARG A 114 22.69 38.53 24.46
C ARG A 114 22.69 37.09 23.96
N LEU A 115 22.33 36.13 24.82
CA LEU A 115 22.27 34.71 24.50
C LEU A 115 21.11 34.39 23.55
N ASP A 116 19.94 35.01 23.73
CA ASP A 116 18.80 34.92 22.80
C ASP A 116 19.20 35.38 21.40
N ALA A 117 19.81 36.57 21.29
CA ALA A 117 20.28 37.09 20.01
C ALA A 117 21.31 36.16 19.34
N LEU A 118 22.19 35.53 20.13
CA LEU A 118 23.14 34.54 19.62
C LEU A 118 22.43 33.27 19.14
N PHE A 119 21.50 32.72 19.93
CA PHE A 119 20.71 31.55 19.54
C PHE A 119 19.92 31.79 18.24
N ARG A 120 19.28 32.96 18.10
CA ARG A 120 18.57 33.35 16.88
C ARG A 120 19.48 33.38 15.65
N ARG A 121 20.77 33.74 15.79
CA ARG A 121 21.75 33.66 14.68
C ARG A 121 22.06 32.20 14.29
N PHE A 122 22.17 31.29 15.25
CA PHE A 122 22.30 29.85 14.94
C PHE A 122 21.09 29.33 14.16
N VAL A 123 19.89 29.71 14.57
CA VAL A 123 18.66 29.30 13.87
C VAL A 123 18.58 29.89 12.47
N ALA A 124 18.87 31.19 12.31
CA ALA A 124 18.86 31.85 11.00
C ALA A 124 19.89 31.29 10.02
N SER A 125 21.03 30.80 10.51
CA SER A 125 22.10 30.20 9.68
C SER A 125 21.90 28.72 9.39
N ARG A 126 20.90 28.07 10.01
CA ARG A 126 20.70 26.62 9.90
C ARG A 126 20.18 26.18 8.53
N GLY A 127 19.38 27.02 7.87
CA GLY A 127 18.68 26.67 6.64
C GLY A 127 17.66 25.53 6.83
N ASP A 128 17.29 24.89 5.74
CA ASP A 128 16.38 23.74 5.72
C ASP A 128 17.02 22.52 6.42
N ILE A 129 16.26 21.84 7.28
CA ILE A 129 16.70 20.67 8.04
C ILE A 129 16.03 19.42 7.47
N PRO A 130 16.75 18.55 6.74
CA PRO A 130 16.24 17.24 6.38
C PRO A 130 16.15 16.35 7.62
N ILE A 131 15.08 15.56 7.72
CA ILE A 131 14.84 14.59 8.79
C ILE A 131 14.10 13.37 8.22
N ALA A 132 14.42 12.17 8.69
CA ALA A 132 13.61 10.99 8.36
C ALA A 132 12.18 11.18 8.86
N LEU A 133 11.19 10.85 8.03
CA LEU A 133 9.77 10.97 8.39
C LEU A 133 9.45 10.17 9.66
N ASP A 134 10.02 8.97 9.78
CA ASP A 134 9.89 8.12 10.97
C ASP A 134 10.37 8.78 12.24
N ARG A 135 11.48 9.54 12.15
CA ARG A 135 11.99 10.25 13.31
C ARG A 135 11.03 11.35 13.71
N LEU A 136 10.50 12.11 12.76
CA LEU A 136 9.52 13.15 13.04
C LEU A 136 8.23 12.57 13.65
N VAL A 137 7.74 11.43 13.16
CA VAL A 137 6.60 10.69 13.71
C VAL A 137 6.88 10.18 15.12
N ALA A 138 8.06 9.62 15.37
CA ALA A 138 8.45 9.15 16.69
C ALA A 138 8.52 10.29 17.73
N LEU A 139 8.93 11.48 17.29
CA LEU A 139 9.01 12.69 18.11
C LEU A 139 7.66 13.39 18.32
N ALA A 140 6.71 13.20 17.39
CA ALA A 140 5.40 13.84 17.41
C ALA A 140 4.56 13.37 18.60
N ASP A 141 3.82 14.31 19.20
CA ASP A 141 2.80 13.94 20.19
C ASP A 141 1.72 13.07 19.52
N LYS A 142 1.39 11.96 20.17
CA LYS A 142 0.40 11.00 19.68
C LYS A 142 -0.84 11.15 20.55
N PRO A 143 -1.97 11.64 19.98
CA PRO A 143 -3.18 11.86 20.76
C PRO A 143 -3.56 10.60 21.55
N GLN A 144 -3.82 10.76 22.86
CA GLN A 144 -4.29 9.64 23.69
C GLN A 144 -5.65 9.12 23.20
N ALA A 145 -6.50 10.01 22.67
CA ALA A 145 -7.73 9.62 22.00
C ALA A 145 -7.42 9.16 20.58
N ALA A 146 -7.78 7.92 20.26
CA ALA A 146 -7.67 7.40 18.91
C ALA A 146 -8.48 8.26 17.92
N PRO A 147 -7.96 8.50 16.70
CA PRO A 147 -8.73 9.20 15.67
C PRO A 147 -10.01 8.43 15.35
N LYS A 148 -11.03 9.15 14.84
CA LYS A 148 -12.27 8.52 14.40
C LYS A 148 -11.96 7.56 13.26
N GLY A 149 -12.08 6.27 13.57
CA GLY A 149 -11.99 5.22 12.56
C GLY A 149 -13.19 5.23 11.63
N VAL A 150 -13.07 4.46 10.55
CA VAL A 150 -14.14 4.29 9.57
C VAL A 150 -14.85 2.96 9.77
N ALA A 151 -16.11 2.89 9.35
CA ALA A 151 -16.96 1.71 9.51
C ALA A 151 -16.59 0.62 8.49
N VAL A 152 -15.40 0.04 8.64
CA VAL A 152 -14.99 -1.16 7.90
C VAL A 152 -15.78 -2.38 8.37
N ARG A 153 -15.92 -3.38 7.49
CA ARG A 153 -16.50 -4.67 7.80
C ARG A 153 -15.40 -5.61 8.31
N ASN A 154 -15.70 -6.32 9.41
CA ASN A 154 -14.71 -7.12 10.15
C ASN A 154 -15.09 -8.60 10.22
N ASP A 155 -16.02 -9.06 9.37
CA ASP A 155 -16.31 -10.50 9.26
C ASP A 155 -15.03 -11.25 8.89
N PRO A 156 -14.76 -12.41 9.52
CA PRO A 156 -13.62 -13.24 9.16
C PRO A 156 -13.77 -13.76 7.73
N PRO A 157 -12.69 -13.82 6.94
CA PRO A 157 -12.68 -14.60 5.72
C PRO A 157 -12.83 -16.09 6.04
N ALA A 158 -13.09 -16.92 5.03
CA ALA A 158 -12.86 -18.36 5.18
C ALA A 158 -11.37 -18.60 5.42
N ILE A 159 -11.00 -19.36 6.44
CA ILE A 159 -9.59 -19.61 6.76
C ILE A 159 -9.34 -21.10 6.64
N PHE A 160 -8.45 -21.46 5.70
CA PHE A 160 -7.98 -22.82 5.50
C PHE A 160 -6.62 -23.03 6.17
N VAL A 161 -6.32 -24.27 6.52
CA VAL A 161 -5.05 -24.65 7.15
C VAL A 161 -4.42 -25.79 6.36
N ALA A 162 -3.15 -25.64 6.03
CA ALA A 162 -2.36 -26.62 5.30
C ALA A 162 -1.10 -26.97 6.09
N TYR A 163 -0.69 -28.23 6.03
CA TYR A 163 0.55 -28.72 6.66
C TYR A 163 1.62 -29.11 5.63
N GLN A 164 1.40 -28.68 4.38
CA GLN A 164 2.23 -28.87 3.22
C GLN A 164 1.98 -27.68 2.27
N PRO A 165 2.83 -27.44 1.25
CA PRO A 165 2.58 -26.39 0.27
C PRO A 165 1.15 -26.46 -0.28
N ALA A 166 0.53 -25.30 -0.43
CA ALA A 166 -0.87 -25.21 -0.80
C ALA A 166 -1.15 -24.01 -1.71
N VAL A 167 -2.17 -24.16 -2.53
CA VAL A 167 -2.72 -23.14 -3.41
C VAL A 167 -4.12 -22.77 -2.93
N LEU A 168 -4.37 -21.47 -2.81
CA LEU A 168 -5.73 -20.95 -2.67
C LEU A 168 -6.28 -20.61 -4.06
N LEU A 169 -7.15 -21.48 -4.57
CA LEU A 169 -7.95 -21.22 -5.77
C LEU A 169 -9.22 -20.47 -5.36
N GLN A 170 -9.30 -19.20 -5.73
CA GLN A 170 -10.42 -18.35 -5.36
C GLN A 170 -11.10 -17.78 -6.60
N THR A 171 -12.43 -17.80 -6.60
CA THR A 171 -13.24 -17.02 -7.54
C THR A 171 -13.81 -15.79 -6.87
N ASP A 172 -13.91 -14.69 -7.61
CA ASP A 172 -14.60 -13.49 -7.15
C ASP A 172 -16.12 -13.68 -7.28
N GLY A 173 -16.71 -14.30 -6.25
CA GLY A 173 -18.09 -14.76 -6.27
C GLY A 173 -18.25 -16.09 -7.01
N LYS A 174 -19.45 -16.33 -7.58
CA LYS A 174 -19.75 -17.55 -8.33
C LYS A 174 -18.84 -17.67 -9.57
N PRO A 175 -18.33 -18.87 -9.91
CA PRO A 175 -17.51 -19.06 -11.12
C PRO A 175 -18.24 -18.58 -12.39
N VAL A 176 -17.55 -17.77 -13.19
CA VAL A 176 -18.02 -17.30 -14.50
C VAL A 176 -17.15 -17.95 -15.57
N THR A 177 -17.77 -18.62 -16.53
CA THR A 177 -17.05 -19.36 -17.58
C THR A 177 -17.10 -18.65 -18.92
N ALA A 178 -15.99 -18.72 -19.66
CA ALA A 178 -15.91 -18.38 -21.08
C ALA A 178 -15.20 -19.51 -21.83
N ARG A 179 -15.15 -19.45 -23.16
CA ARG A 179 -14.52 -20.47 -24.00
C ARG A 179 -13.35 -19.90 -24.76
N THR A 180 -12.30 -20.69 -24.91
CA THR A 180 -11.14 -20.33 -25.72
C THR A 180 -11.48 -20.34 -27.21
N ALA A 181 -10.76 -19.55 -28.01
CA ALA A 181 -10.94 -19.51 -29.46
C ALA A 181 -10.50 -20.83 -30.15
N LYS A 182 -9.63 -21.60 -29.50
CA LYS A 182 -9.12 -22.89 -29.98
C LYS A 182 -9.36 -23.99 -28.96
N GLY A 183 -9.73 -25.19 -29.43
CA GLY A 183 -9.91 -26.38 -28.59
C GLY A 183 -11.25 -26.48 -27.85
N ASP A 184 -12.15 -25.48 -27.98
CA ASP A 184 -13.44 -25.39 -27.26
C ASP A 184 -13.27 -25.61 -25.73
N VAL A 185 -12.15 -25.15 -25.18
CA VAL A 185 -11.83 -25.29 -23.75
C VAL A 185 -12.53 -24.18 -22.99
N GLU A 186 -13.28 -24.54 -21.96
CA GLU A 186 -13.84 -23.55 -21.05
C GLU A 186 -12.79 -23.07 -20.06
N PHE A 187 -12.84 -21.80 -19.65
CA PHE A 187 -12.00 -21.25 -18.60
C PHE A 187 -12.80 -20.39 -17.63
N ILE A 188 -12.33 -20.30 -16.39
CA ILE A 188 -12.99 -19.49 -15.35
C ILE A 188 -12.41 -18.08 -15.38
N VAL A 189 -13.23 -17.12 -15.79
CA VAL A 189 -12.84 -15.72 -16.02
C VAL A 189 -12.47 -15.01 -14.72
N ASN A 190 -13.21 -15.27 -13.64
CA ASN A 190 -13.08 -14.58 -12.35
C ASN A 190 -12.30 -15.37 -11.30
N ALA A 191 -11.46 -16.30 -11.73
CA ALA A 191 -10.54 -17.02 -10.86
C ALA A 191 -9.21 -16.26 -10.72
N ASN A 192 -8.57 -16.36 -9.55
CA ASN A 192 -7.22 -15.85 -9.33
C ASN A 192 -6.12 -16.71 -10.00
N TRP A 193 -6.47 -17.93 -10.41
CA TRP A 193 -5.62 -18.80 -11.22
C TRP A 193 -6.29 -19.18 -12.54
N PRO A 194 -5.53 -19.50 -13.60
CA PRO A 194 -6.10 -19.97 -14.85
C PRO A 194 -6.61 -21.40 -14.65
N VAL A 195 -7.93 -21.53 -14.63
CA VAL A 195 -8.60 -22.83 -14.55
C VAL A 195 -9.24 -23.14 -15.89
N LEU A 196 -8.86 -24.27 -16.48
CA LEU A 196 -9.30 -24.73 -17.80
C LEU A 196 -10.13 -26.01 -17.67
N ARG A 197 -11.13 -26.18 -18.54
CA ARG A 197 -11.99 -27.37 -18.60
C ARG A 197 -12.16 -27.80 -20.06
N PRO A 198 -11.46 -28.85 -20.51
CA PRO A 198 -11.60 -29.41 -21.84
C PRO A 198 -13.01 -29.96 -22.10
N PRO A 199 -13.47 -29.96 -23.36
CA PRO A 199 -14.73 -30.60 -23.72
C PRO A 199 -14.64 -32.13 -23.51
N GLY A 200 -15.74 -32.73 -23.04
CA GLY A 200 -15.90 -34.19 -22.90
C GLY A 200 -15.19 -34.85 -21.70
N ASP A 201 -14.14 -34.24 -21.15
CA ASP A 201 -13.37 -34.78 -20.01
C ASP A 201 -14.02 -34.50 -18.64
N GLY A 202 -14.78 -33.40 -18.54
CA GLY A 202 -15.50 -33.01 -17.32
C GLY A 202 -14.61 -32.52 -16.16
N SER A 203 -13.28 -32.66 -16.26
CA SER A 203 -12.32 -32.24 -15.23
C SER A 203 -11.84 -30.80 -15.43
N TYR A 204 -11.56 -30.13 -14.31
CA TYR A 204 -10.86 -28.86 -14.26
C TYR A 204 -9.35 -29.09 -14.20
N TYR A 205 -8.59 -28.19 -14.82
CA TYR A 205 -7.13 -28.20 -14.88
C TYR A 205 -6.60 -26.84 -14.44
N LEU A 206 -5.53 -26.87 -13.65
CA LEU A 206 -4.86 -25.70 -13.09
C LEU A 206 -3.35 -25.93 -13.23
N PHE A 207 -2.60 -24.90 -13.57
CA PHE A 207 -1.15 -24.91 -13.47
C PHE A 207 -0.70 -24.02 -12.31
N ASP A 208 0.07 -24.58 -11.39
CA ASP A 208 0.48 -23.94 -10.13
C ASP A 208 1.91 -23.34 -10.19
N ASP A 209 2.40 -23.04 -11.39
CA ASP A 209 3.79 -22.68 -11.73
C ASP A 209 4.79 -23.85 -11.74
N VAL A 210 4.44 -25.03 -11.22
CA VAL A 210 5.33 -26.19 -11.14
C VAL A 210 4.78 -27.41 -11.88
N LEU A 211 3.50 -27.72 -11.71
CA LEU A 211 2.85 -28.85 -12.34
C LEU A 211 1.39 -28.55 -12.69
N TRP A 212 0.87 -29.34 -13.60
CA TRP A 212 -0.56 -29.36 -13.86
C TRP A 212 -1.27 -30.23 -12.83
N LEU A 213 -2.32 -29.68 -12.27
CA LEU A 213 -3.25 -30.32 -11.36
C LEU A 213 -4.61 -30.47 -12.05
N SER A 214 -5.36 -31.51 -11.71
CA SER A 214 -6.74 -31.71 -12.15
C SER A 214 -7.66 -32.15 -11.01
N ALA A 215 -8.95 -31.84 -11.17
CA ALA A 215 -10.01 -32.25 -10.27
C ALA A 215 -11.36 -32.36 -11.01
N ALA A 216 -12.24 -33.26 -10.58
CA ALA A 216 -13.59 -33.41 -11.14
C ALA A 216 -14.52 -32.23 -10.81
N ARG A 217 -14.22 -31.48 -9.74
CA ARG A 217 -14.95 -30.29 -9.29
C ARG A 217 -13.99 -29.29 -8.65
N LEU A 218 -14.35 -28.01 -8.59
CA LEU A 218 -13.49 -26.97 -8.01
C LEU A 218 -13.23 -27.20 -6.51
N GLU A 219 -14.27 -27.59 -5.77
CA GLU A 219 -14.26 -28.01 -4.35
C GLU A 219 -13.72 -29.44 -4.17
N GLY A 220 -13.04 -29.97 -5.20
CA GLY A 220 -12.65 -31.36 -5.32
C GLY A 220 -11.28 -31.62 -4.72
N LEU A 221 -10.90 -32.90 -4.73
CA LEU A 221 -9.52 -33.28 -4.49
C LEU A 221 -8.72 -33.04 -5.77
N TRP A 222 -7.79 -32.09 -5.71
CA TRP A 222 -6.86 -31.82 -6.80
C TRP A 222 -5.66 -32.76 -6.74
N GLN A 223 -5.27 -33.30 -7.89
CA GLN A 223 -4.18 -34.25 -8.04
C GLN A 223 -3.34 -33.94 -9.28
N PRO A 224 -2.11 -34.46 -9.42
CA PRO A 224 -1.33 -34.27 -10.63
C PRO A 224 -2.10 -34.75 -11.87
N ALA A 225 -2.21 -33.89 -12.88
CA ALA A 225 -3.06 -34.12 -14.06
C ALA A 225 -2.56 -35.27 -14.96
N GLY A 226 -1.28 -35.66 -14.84
CA GLY A 226 -0.68 -36.64 -15.74
C GLY A 226 -0.58 -36.12 -17.17
N GLN A 227 -1.05 -36.91 -18.15
CA GLN A 227 -1.07 -36.50 -19.55
C GLN A 227 -2.21 -35.52 -19.81
N LEU A 228 -1.88 -34.33 -20.32
CA LEU A 228 -2.89 -33.31 -20.63
C LEU A 228 -3.74 -33.70 -21.85
N PRO A 229 -5.06 -33.43 -21.82
CA PRO A 229 -5.92 -33.56 -22.99
C PRO A 229 -5.43 -32.71 -24.16
N GLY A 230 -5.51 -33.24 -25.39
CA GLY A 230 -5.05 -32.54 -26.59
C GLY A 230 -5.73 -31.19 -26.83
N ALA A 231 -6.99 -31.04 -26.39
CA ALA A 231 -7.73 -29.78 -26.43
C ALA A 231 -7.07 -28.67 -25.59
N LEU A 232 -6.45 -28.99 -24.44
CA LEU A 232 -5.67 -28.01 -23.67
C LEU A 232 -4.47 -27.53 -24.44
N THR A 233 -3.73 -28.43 -25.08
CA THR A 233 -2.57 -28.06 -25.90
C THR A 233 -2.98 -27.13 -27.03
N GLN A 234 -4.12 -27.39 -27.68
CA GLN A 234 -4.68 -26.52 -28.72
C GLN A 234 -5.12 -25.15 -28.16
N ALA A 235 -5.71 -25.11 -26.96
CA ALA A 235 -6.07 -23.86 -26.30
C ALA A 235 -4.84 -23.01 -25.94
N LEU A 236 -3.75 -23.64 -25.51
CA LEU A 236 -2.48 -22.98 -25.22
C LEU A 236 -1.76 -22.42 -26.48
N ASP A 237 -2.15 -22.86 -27.68
CA ASP A 237 -1.69 -22.30 -28.96
C ASP A 237 -2.42 -21.00 -29.36
N ASP A 238 -3.38 -20.55 -28.57
CA ASP A 238 -3.96 -19.22 -28.69
C ASP A 238 -2.96 -18.18 -28.12
N PRO A 239 -2.63 -17.10 -28.88
CA PRO A 239 -1.77 -16.02 -28.39
C PRO A 239 -2.17 -15.45 -27.03
N GLN A 240 -3.47 -15.44 -26.68
CA GLN A 240 -3.96 -14.96 -25.38
C GLN A 240 -3.51 -15.85 -24.21
N TRP A 241 -3.07 -17.08 -24.48
CA TRP A 241 -2.61 -18.06 -23.49
C TRP A 241 -1.10 -18.33 -23.58
N ALA A 242 -0.37 -17.53 -24.36
CA ALA A 242 1.06 -17.72 -24.63
C ALA A 242 1.91 -17.69 -23.35
N ASP A 243 1.57 -16.85 -22.36
CA ASP A 243 2.30 -16.79 -21.10
C ASP A 243 2.11 -18.08 -20.29
N LEU A 244 0.89 -18.58 -20.16
CA LEU A 244 0.62 -19.86 -19.51
C LEU A 244 1.35 -21.01 -20.21
N LYS A 245 1.36 -21.03 -21.54
CA LYS A 245 2.14 -22.00 -22.33
C LYS A 245 3.64 -21.89 -22.04
N LYS A 246 4.18 -20.68 -22.00
CA LYS A 246 5.60 -20.41 -21.74
C LYS A 246 6.02 -20.82 -20.34
N VAL A 247 5.22 -20.55 -19.31
CA VAL A 247 5.55 -20.96 -17.93
C VAL A 247 5.39 -22.48 -17.80
N SER A 248 4.30 -23.06 -18.28
CA SER A 248 4.05 -24.51 -18.17
C SER A 248 5.04 -25.37 -18.96
N SER A 249 5.57 -24.89 -20.09
CA SER A 249 6.64 -25.60 -20.83
C SER A 249 7.99 -25.68 -20.08
N LYS A 250 8.19 -24.86 -19.04
CA LYS A 250 9.38 -24.89 -18.18
C LYS A 250 9.19 -25.74 -16.92
N ALA A 251 8.02 -26.36 -16.77
CA ALA A 251 7.72 -27.22 -15.63
C ALA A 251 8.78 -28.33 -15.49
N PRO A 252 9.27 -28.60 -14.26
CA PRO A 252 10.20 -29.69 -14.03
C PRO A 252 9.57 -31.04 -14.41
N ALA A 253 10.35 -31.91 -15.04
CA ALA A 253 9.88 -33.24 -15.46
C ALA A 253 9.43 -34.14 -14.30
N LYS A 254 9.91 -33.89 -13.07
CA LYS A 254 9.53 -34.60 -11.85
C LYS A 254 9.35 -33.59 -10.71
N PRO A 255 8.13 -33.09 -10.48
CA PRO A 255 7.80 -32.27 -9.32
C PRO A 255 8.07 -33.05 -8.03
N LYS A 256 8.74 -32.42 -7.06
CA LYS A 256 9.03 -33.05 -5.75
C LYS A 256 7.89 -32.91 -4.75
N VAL A 257 7.03 -31.91 -4.96
CA VAL A 257 5.92 -31.57 -4.07
C VAL A 257 4.67 -31.37 -4.93
N VAL A 258 3.56 -31.94 -4.47
CA VAL A 258 2.22 -31.69 -5.02
C VAL A 258 1.48 -30.86 -3.99
N PRO A 259 1.07 -29.62 -4.29
CA PRO A 259 0.40 -28.81 -3.30
C PRO A 259 -1.04 -29.25 -3.08
N ALA A 260 -1.56 -29.01 -1.87
CA ALA A 260 -3.00 -29.04 -1.63
C ALA A 260 -3.66 -27.86 -2.36
N VAL A 261 -4.88 -28.02 -2.85
CA VAL A 261 -5.65 -26.91 -3.43
C VAL A 261 -6.90 -26.72 -2.60
N PHE A 262 -7.08 -25.51 -2.06
CA PHE A 262 -8.30 -25.08 -1.39
C PHE A 262 -9.09 -24.19 -2.33
N PHE A 263 -10.39 -24.46 -2.46
CA PHE A 263 -11.28 -23.63 -3.25
C PHE A 263 -12.15 -22.74 -2.37
N SER A 264 -12.33 -21.48 -2.79
CA SER A 264 -13.34 -20.58 -2.21
C SER A 264 -13.97 -19.68 -3.26
N SER A 265 -15.29 -19.49 -3.17
CA SER A 265 -16.03 -18.47 -3.93
C SER A 265 -16.32 -17.20 -3.12
N VAL A 266 -15.84 -17.16 -1.88
CA VAL A 266 -15.88 -16.01 -0.97
C VAL A 266 -14.45 -15.61 -0.57
N PRO A 267 -14.21 -14.41 -0.02
CA PRO A 267 -12.88 -14.04 0.46
C PRO A 267 -12.33 -15.08 1.44
N ALA A 268 -11.11 -15.54 1.19
CA ALA A 268 -10.46 -16.60 1.96
C ALA A 268 -8.98 -16.32 2.21
N GLU A 269 -8.42 -16.94 3.24
CA GLU A 269 -6.99 -16.99 3.54
C GLU A 269 -6.54 -18.44 3.74
N VAL A 270 -5.27 -18.71 3.54
CA VAL A 270 -4.67 -20.02 3.83
C VAL A 270 -3.47 -19.86 4.76
N ILE A 271 -3.51 -20.55 5.90
CA ILE A 271 -2.37 -20.68 6.81
C ILE A 271 -1.59 -21.92 6.37
N VAL A 272 -0.40 -21.72 5.82
CA VAL A 272 0.46 -22.81 5.33
C VAL A 272 1.58 -23.05 6.33
N PHE A 273 1.62 -24.24 6.92
CA PHE A 273 2.73 -24.73 7.74
C PHE A 273 3.67 -25.61 6.92
N ASP A 274 4.96 -25.53 7.25
CA ASP A 274 5.94 -26.55 6.89
C ASP A 274 5.85 -27.72 7.89
N GLY A 275 4.97 -28.69 7.60
CA GLY A 275 4.69 -29.83 8.48
C GLY A 275 3.76 -29.50 9.64
N LYS A 276 3.89 -30.23 10.75
CA LYS A 276 3.05 -30.00 11.95
C LYS A 276 3.39 -28.65 12.59
N PRO A 277 2.42 -27.92 13.19
CA PRO A 277 2.67 -26.65 13.83
C PRO A 277 3.75 -26.75 14.92
N THR A 278 4.70 -25.83 14.89
CA THR A 278 5.70 -25.66 15.94
C THR A 278 5.65 -24.24 16.46
N TYR A 279 5.78 -24.10 17.78
CA TYR A 279 5.60 -22.82 18.46
C TYR A 279 6.87 -22.41 19.20
N ALA A 280 7.08 -21.10 19.33
CA ALA A 280 8.11 -20.50 20.16
C ALA A 280 7.47 -19.53 21.17
N PRO A 281 7.95 -19.50 22.44
CA PRO A 281 7.41 -18.60 23.45
C PRO A 281 7.82 -17.15 23.20
N ILE A 282 6.97 -16.22 23.65
CA ILE A 282 7.29 -14.79 23.73
C ILE A 282 7.61 -14.46 25.19
N PRO A 283 8.87 -14.13 25.53
CA PRO A 283 9.28 -13.87 26.90
C PRO A 283 8.41 -12.83 27.61
N GLY A 284 8.06 -13.08 28.88
CA GLY A 284 7.26 -12.16 29.69
C GLY A 284 5.76 -12.13 29.36
N THR A 285 5.29 -13.05 28.51
CA THR A 285 3.89 -13.15 28.11
C THR A 285 3.38 -14.60 28.20
N GLU A 286 2.07 -14.77 28.11
CA GLU A 286 1.42 -16.08 27.94
C GLU A 286 1.21 -16.45 26.46
N LEU A 287 1.97 -15.83 25.55
CA LEU A 287 1.88 -16.06 24.11
C LEU A 287 2.97 -16.99 23.60
N VAL A 288 2.58 -17.85 22.67
CA VAL A 288 3.50 -18.51 21.74
C VAL A 288 3.11 -18.12 20.32
N TYR A 289 4.08 -18.03 19.40
CA TYR A 289 3.83 -17.80 17.97
C TYR A 289 4.29 -19.00 17.14
N ALA A 290 3.60 -19.25 16.03
CA ALA A 290 3.95 -20.30 15.09
C ALA A 290 5.20 -19.89 14.29
N LYS A 291 6.24 -20.73 14.29
CA LYS A 291 7.55 -20.40 13.68
C LYS A 291 7.81 -21.05 12.33
N ASN A 292 6.98 -22.02 11.93
CA ASN A 292 7.08 -22.75 10.67
C ASN A 292 5.91 -22.42 9.72
N THR A 293 5.49 -21.16 9.73
CA THR A 293 4.53 -20.58 8.80
C THR A 293 4.88 -19.11 8.60
N ASP A 294 4.58 -18.56 7.43
CA ASP A 294 4.73 -17.11 7.17
C ASP A 294 3.56 -16.29 7.75
N ALA A 295 2.48 -16.97 8.13
CA ALA A 295 1.32 -16.37 8.76
C ALA A 295 1.62 -15.85 10.17
N ASP A 296 1.07 -14.68 10.50
CA ASP A 296 1.08 -14.15 11.86
C ASP A 296 0.04 -14.90 12.72
N LEU A 297 0.43 -16.07 13.23
CA LEU A 297 -0.41 -16.95 14.03
C LEU A 297 0.17 -17.15 15.44
N PHE A 298 -0.67 -16.91 16.45
CA PHE A 298 -0.32 -16.93 17.86
C PHE A 298 -1.29 -17.83 18.64
N VAL A 299 -0.83 -18.34 19.79
CA VAL A 299 -1.69 -19.04 20.75
C VAL A 299 -1.50 -18.41 22.12
N HIS A 300 -2.61 -18.02 22.74
CA HIS A 300 -2.64 -17.62 24.14
C HIS A 300 -2.74 -18.87 25.01
N THR A 301 -1.65 -19.23 25.68
CA THR A 301 -1.44 -20.54 26.33
C THR A 301 -2.34 -20.79 27.52
N ARG A 302 -2.75 -19.75 28.26
CA ARG A 302 -3.68 -19.90 29.39
C ARG A 302 -5.09 -20.28 28.95
N THR A 303 -5.53 -19.82 27.77
CA THR A 303 -6.90 -20.06 27.26
C THR A 303 -6.93 -21.01 26.07
N ASN A 304 -5.78 -21.51 25.61
CA ASN A 304 -5.62 -22.28 24.38
C ASN A 304 -6.36 -21.67 23.18
N THR A 305 -6.30 -20.34 23.06
CA THR A 305 -6.99 -19.60 22.00
C THR A 305 -6.01 -19.21 20.91
N TYR A 306 -6.34 -19.55 19.66
CA TYR A 306 -5.58 -19.17 18.48
C TYR A 306 -5.94 -17.76 18.05
N TYR A 307 -4.95 -16.99 17.59
CA TYR A 307 -5.09 -15.65 17.05
C TYR A 307 -4.34 -15.55 15.72
N PHE A 308 -5.03 -15.18 14.66
CA PHE A 308 -4.49 -15.02 13.31
C PHE A 308 -4.69 -13.57 12.86
N LEU A 309 -3.62 -12.93 12.40
CA LEU A 309 -3.65 -11.59 11.83
C LEU A 309 -3.75 -11.68 10.30
N ALA A 310 -4.80 -11.07 9.73
CA ALA A 310 -4.96 -10.92 8.30
C ALA A 310 -5.50 -9.53 7.95
N ALA A 311 -4.90 -8.86 6.96
CA ALA A 311 -5.29 -7.53 6.50
C ALA A 311 -5.43 -6.50 7.65
N GLY A 312 -4.50 -6.52 8.61
CA GLY A 312 -4.49 -5.66 9.79
C GLY A 312 -5.52 -6.00 10.88
N ARG A 313 -6.29 -7.10 10.73
CA ARG A 313 -7.34 -7.52 11.67
C ARG A 313 -6.99 -8.84 12.33
N TRP A 314 -7.25 -8.94 13.63
CA TRP A 314 -7.11 -10.17 14.39
C TRP A 314 -8.39 -10.98 14.38
N PHE A 315 -8.24 -12.27 14.16
CA PHE A 315 -9.29 -13.27 14.28
C PHE A 315 -8.90 -14.31 15.31
N ARG A 316 -9.86 -14.80 16.10
CA ARG A 316 -9.64 -15.84 17.11
C ARG A 316 -10.48 -17.09 16.88
N ALA A 317 -9.94 -18.23 17.29
CA ALA A 317 -10.63 -19.51 17.31
C ALA A 317 -10.14 -20.40 18.46
N ALA A 318 -10.94 -21.39 18.86
CA ALA A 318 -10.55 -22.40 19.86
C ALA A 318 -9.66 -23.51 19.26
N SER A 319 -9.65 -23.63 17.93
CA SER A 319 -8.82 -24.57 17.17
C SER A 319 -8.47 -23.97 15.81
N LEU A 320 -7.50 -24.57 15.12
CA LEU A 320 -7.13 -24.18 13.75
C LEU A 320 -8.26 -24.38 12.73
N ASP A 321 -9.20 -25.29 13.00
CA ASP A 321 -10.37 -25.55 12.16
C ASP A 321 -11.47 -24.48 12.30
N GLY A 322 -11.28 -23.50 13.19
CA GLY A 322 -12.27 -22.47 13.48
C GLY A 322 -13.37 -22.95 14.45
N PRO A 323 -14.57 -22.33 14.41
CA PRO A 323 -14.89 -21.14 13.62
C PRO A 323 -14.09 -19.92 14.10
N TRP A 324 -13.62 -19.12 13.15
CA TRP A 324 -12.91 -17.87 13.40
C TRP A 324 -13.88 -16.73 13.68
N ARG A 325 -13.44 -15.75 14.48
CA ARG A 325 -14.25 -14.61 14.90
C ARG A 325 -13.37 -13.37 15.01
N PHE A 326 -13.88 -12.19 14.71
CA PHE A 326 -13.13 -10.95 14.93
C PHE A 326 -12.69 -10.82 16.39
N ALA A 327 -11.45 -10.34 16.58
CA ALA A 327 -10.78 -10.32 17.88
C ALA A 327 -9.97 -9.05 18.14
N SER A 328 -9.78 -8.13 17.18
CA SER A 328 -8.94 -6.94 17.41
C SER A 328 -9.43 -6.10 18.60
N ALA A 329 -10.74 -6.06 18.86
CA ALA A 329 -11.31 -5.34 20.00
C ALA A 329 -11.02 -6.01 21.36
N ASP A 330 -10.76 -7.32 21.37
CA ASP A 330 -10.68 -8.17 22.57
C ASP A 330 -9.34 -8.94 22.63
N LEU A 331 -8.24 -8.33 22.19
CA LEU A 331 -6.92 -8.95 22.28
C LEU A 331 -6.46 -9.08 23.74
N PRO A 332 -5.81 -10.21 24.10
CA PRO A 332 -5.11 -10.32 25.37
C PRO A 332 -4.09 -9.19 25.56
N PRO A 333 -3.97 -8.59 26.76
CA PRO A 333 -2.98 -7.53 27.03
C PRO A 333 -1.53 -7.94 26.71
N ASP A 334 -1.24 -9.23 26.76
CA ASP A 334 0.02 -9.83 26.35
C ASP A 334 0.52 -9.40 24.96
N PHE A 335 -0.39 -9.16 24.00
CA PHE A 335 0.00 -8.72 22.66
C PHE A 335 0.71 -7.36 22.67
N ALA A 336 0.34 -6.45 23.58
CA ALA A 336 1.00 -5.16 23.72
C ALA A 336 2.36 -5.26 24.45
N ARG A 337 2.66 -6.41 25.06
CA ARG A 337 3.91 -6.69 25.79
C ARG A 337 4.93 -7.46 24.97
N ILE A 338 4.66 -7.73 23.69
CA ILE A 338 5.63 -8.39 22.80
C ILE A 338 6.90 -7.52 22.74
N PRO A 339 8.09 -8.06 23.09
CA PRO A 339 9.34 -7.31 23.04
C PRO A 339 9.67 -6.83 21.62
N LEU A 340 10.25 -5.63 21.49
CA LEU A 340 10.57 -5.04 20.17
C LEU A 340 11.65 -5.82 19.40
N ASP A 341 12.54 -6.51 20.11
CA ASP A 341 13.59 -7.38 19.56
C ASP A 341 13.08 -8.79 19.22
N SER A 342 11.82 -9.10 19.52
CA SER A 342 11.18 -10.36 19.12
C SER A 342 10.97 -10.41 17.60
N PRO A 343 11.17 -11.57 16.94
CA PRO A 343 10.76 -11.76 15.55
C PRO A 343 9.27 -11.48 15.29
N ALA A 344 8.44 -11.60 16.33
CA ALA A 344 7.01 -11.36 16.29
C ALA A 344 6.62 -9.88 16.47
N SER A 345 7.56 -8.97 16.75
CA SER A 345 7.26 -7.57 17.07
C SER A 345 6.56 -6.80 15.94
N ARG A 346 6.69 -7.28 14.69
CA ARG A 346 6.04 -6.68 13.51
C ARG A 346 4.53 -6.54 13.65
N VAL A 347 3.88 -7.40 14.45
CA VAL A 347 2.42 -7.39 14.61
C VAL A 347 1.92 -6.28 15.51
N LEU A 348 2.82 -5.60 16.24
CA LEU A 348 2.45 -4.52 17.17
C LEU A 348 1.67 -3.39 16.47
N VAL A 349 1.89 -3.15 15.18
CA VAL A 349 1.12 -2.16 14.41
C VAL A 349 -0.36 -2.50 14.25
N SER A 350 -0.71 -3.76 14.46
CA SER A 350 -2.09 -4.25 14.49
C SER A 350 -2.57 -4.57 15.91
N VAL A 351 -1.81 -4.19 16.94
CA VAL A 351 -2.23 -4.32 18.35
C VAL A 351 -2.75 -2.96 18.83
N PRO A 352 -4.07 -2.82 19.08
CA PRO A 352 -4.64 -1.54 19.47
C PRO A 352 -4.01 -1.01 20.77
N GLY A 353 -3.66 0.27 20.76
CA GLY A 353 -3.07 0.96 21.91
C GLY A 353 -1.55 0.82 22.04
N SER A 354 -0.90 -0.03 21.23
CA SER A 354 0.57 -0.09 21.16
C SER A 354 1.14 1.20 20.56
N GLU A 355 2.39 1.54 20.89
CA GLU A 355 3.08 2.68 20.26
C GLU A 355 3.23 2.50 18.75
N ALA A 356 3.53 1.29 18.29
CA ALA A 356 3.69 0.99 16.88
C ALA A 356 2.37 1.17 16.09
N ALA A 357 1.22 0.86 16.69
CA ALA A 357 -0.09 1.11 16.09
C ALA A 357 -0.40 2.61 16.02
N LYS A 358 -0.05 3.39 17.06
CA LYS A 358 -0.19 4.86 17.04
C LYS A 358 0.68 5.48 15.93
N ASP A 359 1.90 5.01 15.78
CA ASP A 359 2.82 5.45 14.71
C ASP A 359 2.25 5.13 13.33
N ALA A 360 1.77 3.90 13.11
CA ALA A 360 1.15 3.50 11.85
C ALA A 360 -0.09 4.33 11.52
N VAL A 361 -0.94 4.60 12.52
CA VAL A 361 -2.13 5.45 12.38
C VAL A 361 -1.76 6.89 12.07
N LEU A 362 -0.73 7.44 12.70
CA LEU A 362 -0.25 8.79 12.40
C LEU A 362 0.32 8.85 10.97
N LEU A 363 1.19 7.91 10.59
CA LEU A 363 1.77 7.80 9.26
C LEU A 363 0.71 7.68 8.17
N ALA A 364 -0.32 6.87 8.38
CA ALA A 364 -1.40 6.69 7.40
C ALA A 364 -2.19 7.98 7.11
N GLN A 365 -2.16 8.94 8.04
CA GLN A 365 -2.82 10.23 7.90
C GLN A 365 -1.90 11.31 7.31
N VAL A 366 -0.59 11.08 7.25
CA VAL A 366 0.36 12.02 6.64
C VAL A 366 0.08 12.06 5.12
N PRO A 367 -0.29 13.22 4.56
CA PRO A 367 -0.64 13.30 3.15
C PRO A 367 0.60 13.42 2.28
N THR A 368 0.61 12.68 1.17
CA THR A 368 1.44 12.99 0.01
C THR A 368 0.83 14.15 -0.74
N ARG A 369 1.65 15.09 -1.21
CA ARG A 369 1.21 16.34 -1.82
C ARG A 369 1.89 16.56 -3.15
N VAL A 370 1.15 17.13 -4.09
CA VAL A 370 1.67 17.53 -5.40
C VAL A 370 0.99 18.81 -5.85
N THR A 371 1.78 19.73 -6.42
CA THR A 371 1.25 20.92 -7.10
C THR A 371 1.27 20.65 -8.60
N LEU A 372 0.13 20.83 -9.24
CA LEU A 372 -0.12 20.50 -10.64
C LEU A 372 -0.32 21.76 -11.46
N ASP A 373 0.31 21.81 -12.63
CA ASP A 373 -0.12 22.69 -13.71
C ASP A 373 -1.40 22.11 -14.33
N PRO A 374 -2.53 22.85 -14.33
CA PRO A 374 -3.81 22.35 -14.82
C PRO A 374 -3.79 21.82 -16.26
N LYS A 375 -3.04 22.48 -17.15
CA LYS A 375 -3.01 22.13 -18.57
C LYS A 375 -2.19 20.87 -18.79
N GLN A 376 -1.03 20.78 -18.13
CA GLN A 376 -0.18 19.59 -18.21
C GLN A 376 -0.88 18.38 -17.59
N ALA A 377 -1.51 18.55 -16.43
CA ALA A 377 -2.24 17.46 -15.78
C ALA A 377 -3.42 16.97 -16.63
N ALA A 378 -4.23 17.89 -17.18
CA ALA A 378 -5.37 17.54 -18.03
C ALA A 378 -4.95 16.80 -19.31
N ALA A 379 -3.77 17.10 -19.86
CA ALA A 379 -3.26 16.43 -21.07
C ALA A 379 -2.87 14.96 -20.83
N LEU A 380 -2.72 14.52 -19.58
CA LEU A 380 -2.38 13.15 -19.22
C LEU A 380 -3.60 12.26 -18.96
N VAL A 381 -4.81 12.85 -18.92
CA VAL A 381 -6.04 12.13 -18.59
C VAL A 381 -6.57 11.39 -19.83
N ASP A 382 -6.72 10.08 -19.71
CA ASP A 382 -7.35 9.21 -20.71
C ASP A 382 -8.35 8.25 -20.04
N VAL A 383 -9.63 8.60 -20.06
CA VAL A 383 -10.69 7.80 -19.43
C VAL A 383 -11.28 6.81 -20.44
N ARG A 384 -11.37 5.55 -20.04
CA ARG A 384 -11.86 4.47 -20.89
C ARG A 384 -13.06 3.75 -20.28
N TYR A 385 -13.92 3.25 -21.14
CA TYR A 385 -15.12 2.47 -20.78
C TYR A 385 -15.21 1.21 -21.63
N ASP A 386 -15.70 0.12 -21.04
CA ASP A 386 -16.14 -1.05 -21.80
C ASP A 386 -17.54 -0.80 -22.36
N GLY A 387 -17.59 -0.37 -23.62
CA GLY A 387 -18.83 0.06 -24.26
C GLY A 387 -19.27 1.47 -23.82
N PRO A 388 -20.56 1.82 -23.98
CA PRO A 388 -21.10 3.11 -23.54
C PRO A 388 -20.95 3.29 -22.01
N PRO A 389 -20.70 4.51 -21.50
CA PRO A 389 -20.57 4.75 -20.06
C PRO A 389 -21.79 4.26 -19.25
N GLU A 390 -21.53 3.42 -18.25
CA GLU A 390 -22.54 2.85 -17.36
C GLU A 390 -22.28 3.29 -15.92
N PHE A 391 -23.26 3.96 -15.31
CA PHE A 391 -23.18 4.47 -13.94
C PHE A 391 -24.08 3.70 -13.00
N LYS A 392 -23.52 3.21 -11.89
CA LYS A 392 -24.27 2.54 -10.81
C LYS A 392 -24.38 3.46 -9.60
N PRO A 393 -25.54 3.47 -8.90
CA PRO A 393 -25.72 4.31 -7.72
C PRO A 393 -24.74 3.91 -6.60
N ILE A 394 -24.32 4.89 -5.81
CA ILE A 394 -23.60 4.67 -4.55
C ILE A 394 -24.63 4.70 -3.42
N GLU A 395 -24.90 3.54 -2.82
CA GLU A 395 -25.89 3.39 -1.75
C GLU A 395 -25.65 4.38 -0.60
N GLY A 396 -26.74 4.99 -0.12
CA GLY A 396 -26.68 6.00 0.94
C GLY A 396 -26.32 7.42 0.47
N THR A 397 -26.12 7.64 -0.83
CA THR A 397 -25.79 8.96 -1.40
C THR A 397 -26.62 9.27 -2.65
N THR A 398 -26.51 10.49 -3.18
CA THR A 398 -27.07 10.88 -4.50
C THR A 398 -26.11 10.61 -5.65
N LEU A 399 -24.93 10.05 -5.36
CA LEU A 399 -23.86 9.85 -6.32
C LEU A 399 -24.02 8.54 -7.09
N SER A 400 -23.35 8.47 -8.23
CA SER A 400 -23.14 7.22 -8.96
C SER A 400 -21.70 7.14 -9.46
N TYR A 401 -21.21 5.93 -9.72
CA TYR A 401 -19.85 5.70 -10.19
C TYR A 401 -19.87 4.89 -11.49
N ALA A 402 -18.86 5.10 -12.33
CA ALA A 402 -18.68 4.34 -13.57
C ALA A 402 -18.33 2.89 -13.24
N ALA A 403 -19.25 1.95 -13.50
CA ALA A 403 -19.03 0.53 -13.20
C ALA A 403 -18.19 -0.18 -14.26
N ASN A 404 -18.24 0.32 -15.50
CA ASN A 404 -17.58 -0.27 -16.67
C ASN A 404 -16.28 0.43 -17.07
N SER A 405 -15.62 1.11 -16.13
CA SER A 405 -14.35 1.81 -16.34
C SER A 405 -13.29 1.30 -15.36
N PRO A 406 -12.00 1.20 -15.76
CA PRO A 406 -10.91 1.02 -14.80
C PRO A 406 -10.69 2.28 -13.95
N ASP A 407 -11.14 3.43 -14.45
CA ASP A 407 -10.90 4.75 -13.90
C ASP A 407 -11.98 5.09 -12.86
N ARG A 408 -11.64 5.92 -11.88
CA ARG A 408 -12.55 6.27 -10.78
C ARG A 408 -13.37 7.50 -11.14
N VAL A 409 -14.36 7.32 -12.01
CA VAL A 409 -15.29 8.38 -12.42
C VAL A 409 -16.55 8.36 -11.56
N ILE A 410 -16.83 9.48 -10.91
CA ILE A 410 -18.00 9.72 -10.07
C ILE A 410 -18.90 10.75 -10.77
N LYS A 411 -20.17 10.41 -10.96
CA LYS A 411 -21.18 11.33 -11.44
C LYS A 411 -21.83 12.04 -10.26
N VAL A 412 -21.73 13.37 -10.28
CA VAL A 412 -22.32 14.30 -9.31
C VAL A 412 -23.31 15.17 -10.08
N ASN A 413 -24.62 14.95 -9.91
CA ASN A 413 -25.66 15.58 -10.73
C ASN A 413 -25.41 15.40 -12.25
N ASN A 414 -25.19 16.48 -12.99
CA ASN A 414 -24.90 16.49 -14.43
C ASN A 414 -23.40 16.66 -14.74
N GLN A 415 -22.53 16.49 -13.74
CA GLN A 415 -21.08 16.61 -13.86
C GLN A 415 -20.40 15.28 -13.52
N TYR A 416 -19.19 15.11 -14.04
CA TYR A 416 -18.37 13.92 -13.85
C TYR A 416 -17.04 14.32 -13.25
N TYR A 417 -16.62 13.60 -12.22
CA TYR A 417 -15.38 13.82 -11.49
C TYR A 417 -14.53 12.56 -11.58
N LEU A 418 -13.31 12.70 -12.10
CA LEU A 418 -12.34 11.62 -12.19
C LEU A 418 -11.30 11.80 -11.09
N CYS A 419 -11.08 10.75 -10.29
CA CYS A 419 -9.93 10.67 -9.40
C CYS A 419 -8.85 9.80 -10.05
N GLU A 420 -7.71 10.42 -10.42
CA GLU A 420 -6.60 9.73 -11.08
C GLU A 420 -5.27 10.23 -10.50
N ASN A 421 -4.36 9.30 -10.17
CA ASN A 421 -3.04 9.58 -9.62
C ASN A 421 -3.05 10.55 -8.42
N GLY A 422 -4.07 10.43 -7.55
CA GLY A 422 -4.20 11.29 -6.37
C GLY A 422 -4.60 12.74 -6.67
N ALA A 423 -5.18 12.99 -7.85
CA ALA A 423 -5.71 14.29 -8.26
C ALA A 423 -7.15 14.17 -8.76
N TRP A 424 -7.89 15.28 -8.71
CA TRP A 424 -9.26 15.36 -9.19
C TRP A 424 -9.36 16.16 -10.49
N PHE A 425 -10.07 15.59 -11.44
CA PHE A 425 -10.45 16.21 -12.70
C PHE A 425 -11.97 16.25 -12.81
N TYR A 426 -12.51 17.16 -13.61
CA TYR A 426 -13.93 17.21 -13.88
C TYR A 426 -14.23 17.46 -15.36
N SER A 427 -15.44 17.05 -15.77
CA SER A 427 -16.00 17.27 -17.09
C SER A 427 -17.52 17.37 -17.05
N SER A 428 -18.11 17.99 -18.06
CA SER A 428 -19.56 17.95 -18.31
C SER A 428 -20.01 16.67 -19.04
N ALA A 429 -19.07 15.86 -19.52
CA ALA A 429 -19.34 14.59 -20.19
C ALA A 429 -18.48 13.46 -19.60
N PRO A 430 -18.97 12.22 -19.57
CA PRO A 430 -18.26 11.10 -18.97
C PRO A 430 -16.97 10.72 -19.72
N THR A 431 -16.81 11.18 -20.96
CA THR A 431 -15.65 10.92 -21.84
C THR A 431 -14.72 12.12 -21.97
N GLY A 432 -14.93 13.18 -21.19
CA GLY A 432 -14.19 14.43 -21.32
C GLY A 432 -14.78 15.40 -22.37
N PRO A 433 -14.07 16.50 -22.69
CA PRO A 433 -12.71 16.81 -22.26
C PRO A 433 -12.62 17.01 -20.74
N TRP A 434 -11.49 16.61 -20.17
CA TRP A 434 -11.21 16.73 -18.74
C TRP A 434 -10.36 17.97 -18.45
N THR A 435 -10.58 18.57 -17.30
CA THR A 435 -9.72 19.61 -16.73
C THR A 435 -9.58 19.39 -15.24
N THR A 436 -8.54 19.93 -14.59
CA THR A 436 -8.41 19.80 -13.13
C THR A 436 -9.63 20.40 -12.42
N ALA A 437 -10.16 19.70 -11.43
CA ALA A 437 -11.28 20.16 -10.63
C ALA A 437 -10.87 21.37 -9.77
N PRO A 438 -11.56 22.52 -9.85
CA PRO A 438 -11.23 23.67 -9.01
C PRO A 438 -11.53 23.40 -7.52
N SER A 439 -12.50 22.51 -7.28
CA SER A 439 -12.81 21.95 -5.97
C SER A 439 -13.52 20.60 -6.16
N VAL A 440 -13.51 19.79 -5.11
CA VAL A 440 -14.18 18.48 -5.06
C VAL A 440 -15.51 18.65 -4.32
N PRO A 441 -16.66 18.25 -4.90
CA PRO A 441 -17.95 18.31 -4.21
C PRO A 441 -17.92 17.58 -2.87
N SER A 442 -18.52 18.21 -1.85
CA SER A 442 -18.53 17.68 -0.48
C SER A 442 -19.17 16.29 -0.36
N GLU A 443 -20.14 16.02 -1.24
CA GLU A 443 -20.90 14.79 -1.33
C GLU A 443 -19.99 13.59 -1.62
N ILE A 444 -18.89 13.79 -2.36
CA ILE A 444 -17.90 12.72 -2.63
C ILE A 444 -17.33 12.18 -1.33
N TYR A 445 -17.09 13.03 -0.33
CA TYR A 445 -16.57 12.61 0.97
C TYR A 445 -17.61 11.91 1.87
N THR A 446 -18.85 11.75 1.39
CA THR A 446 -19.90 10.95 2.05
C THR A 446 -20.02 9.53 1.50
N ILE A 447 -19.26 9.17 0.47
CA ILE A 447 -19.21 7.80 -0.07
C ILE A 447 -18.85 6.84 1.08
N PRO A 448 -19.65 5.79 1.35
CA PRO A 448 -19.38 4.87 2.44
C PRO A 448 -18.33 3.80 2.07
N PRO A 449 -17.67 3.15 3.07
CA PRO A 449 -16.77 2.02 2.85
C PRO A 449 -17.38 0.82 2.10
N SER A 450 -18.72 0.70 2.07
CA SER A 450 -19.44 -0.31 1.28
C SER A 450 -19.42 -0.05 -0.23
N SER A 451 -18.87 1.09 -0.68
CA SER A 451 -18.67 1.41 -2.10
C SER A 451 -17.28 1.00 -2.60
N PRO A 452 -17.16 0.42 -3.82
CA PRO A 452 -15.86 0.02 -4.40
C PRO A 452 -14.93 1.20 -4.72
N VAL A 453 -15.46 2.42 -4.71
CA VAL A 453 -14.71 3.65 -4.99
C VAL A 453 -14.49 4.49 -3.73
N TYR A 454 -14.70 3.92 -2.54
CA TYR A 454 -14.54 4.63 -1.26
C TYR A 454 -13.14 5.27 -1.08
N ASN A 455 -12.10 4.65 -1.63
CA ASN A 455 -10.72 5.11 -1.50
C ASN A 455 -10.51 6.55 -2.05
N VAL A 456 -11.32 6.99 -3.01
CA VAL A 456 -11.20 8.36 -3.57
C VAL A 456 -11.52 9.46 -2.56
N THR A 457 -12.23 9.13 -1.46
CA THR A 457 -12.53 10.07 -0.37
C THR A 457 -11.29 10.53 0.40
N TYR A 458 -10.15 9.86 0.20
CA TYR A 458 -8.88 10.20 0.81
C TYR A 458 -8.02 11.11 -0.07
N VAL A 459 -8.58 11.62 -1.17
CA VAL A 459 -7.94 12.59 -2.08
C VAL A 459 -8.66 13.93 -1.96
N THR A 460 -7.90 14.97 -1.63
CA THR A 460 -8.38 16.34 -1.53
C THR A 460 -7.63 17.24 -2.50
N GLN A 461 -8.26 18.33 -2.91
CA GLN A 461 -7.67 19.25 -3.87
C GLN A 461 -8.13 20.68 -3.63
N THR A 462 -7.22 21.64 -3.84
CA THR A 462 -7.49 23.08 -3.77
C THR A 462 -6.80 23.82 -4.90
N THR A 463 -7.45 24.84 -5.46
CA THR A 463 -6.86 25.70 -6.49
C THR A 463 -6.31 26.98 -5.88
N HIS A 464 -5.08 27.31 -6.26
CA HIS A 464 -4.42 28.57 -5.91
C HIS A 464 -4.98 29.74 -6.72
N PRO A 465 -4.86 30.99 -6.22
CA PRO A 465 -5.14 32.18 -7.03
C PRO A 465 -4.34 32.27 -8.34
N SER A 466 -3.17 31.62 -8.39
CA SER A 466 -2.32 31.52 -9.60
C SER A 466 -2.88 30.57 -10.67
N GLY A 467 -3.92 29.79 -10.35
CA GLY A 467 -4.49 28.74 -11.20
C GLY A 467 -3.87 27.36 -11.00
N TYR A 468 -2.72 27.24 -10.34
CA TYR A 468 -2.14 25.93 -9.99
C TYR A 468 -3.01 25.18 -9.00
N VAL A 469 -2.91 23.86 -9.00
CA VAL A 469 -3.76 22.97 -8.22
C VAL A 469 -2.91 22.17 -7.25
N ASP A 470 -3.15 22.36 -5.94
CA ASP A 470 -2.57 21.50 -4.92
C ASP A 470 -3.51 20.31 -4.70
N ALA A 471 -3.03 19.12 -5.06
CA ALA A 471 -3.69 17.87 -4.75
C ALA A 471 -2.94 17.16 -3.63
N SER A 472 -3.68 16.42 -2.81
CA SER A 472 -3.09 15.59 -1.77
C SER A 472 -3.90 14.36 -1.51
N TYR A 473 -3.22 13.28 -1.12
CA TYR A 473 -3.87 12.05 -0.72
C TYR A 473 -3.18 11.42 0.48
N THR A 474 -3.92 10.61 1.23
CA THR A 474 -3.41 9.83 2.38
C THR A 474 -3.49 8.33 2.08
N ALA A 475 -3.04 7.48 3.01
CA ALA A 475 -2.94 6.03 2.78
C ALA A 475 -4.28 5.36 2.42
N GLY A 476 -5.41 5.93 2.84
CA GLY A 476 -6.74 5.42 2.47
C GLY A 476 -7.03 5.46 0.97
N TYR A 477 -6.32 6.28 0.19
CA TYR A 477 -6.41 6.25 -1.28
C TYR A 477 -5.97 4.91 -1.88
N PHE A 478 -5.09 4.21 -1.18
CA PHE A 478 -4.63 2.88 -1.56
C PHE A 478 -5.29 1.76 -0.75
N GLY A 479 -6.37 2.06 -0.03
CA GLY A 479 -7.14 1.07 0.71
C GLY A 479 -6.62 0.78 2.11
N THR A 480 -5.74 1.62 2.67
CA THR A 480 -5.26 1.50 4.06
C THR A 480 -6.13 2.37 4.97
N PHE A 481 -6.99 1.77 5.79
CA PHE A 481 -8.00 2.49 6.56
C PHE A 481 -7.74 2.45 8.06
N VAL A 482 -8.08 3.53 8.75
CA VAL A 482 -8.03 3.58 10.21
C VAL A 482 -9.25 2.88 10.79
N LEU A 483 -9.01 1.82 11.55
CA LEU A 483 -10.02 1.10 12.33
C LEU A 483 -9.92 1.53 13.80
N GLY A 484 -10.93 2.25 14.27
CA GLY A 484 -11.04 2.67 15.67
C GLY A 484 -11.65 1.57 16.54
N LEU A 485 -11.03 1.29 17.68
CA LEU A 485 -11.41 0.26 18.65
C LEU A 485 -11.38 0.86 20.06
N ALA A 486 -11.98 0.16 21.04
CA ALA A 486 -12.06 0.66 22.41
C ALA A 486 -10.66 0.89 23.04
N ALA A 487 -9.69 0.03 22.75
CA ALA A 487 -8.33 0.11 23.28
C ALA A 487 -7.38 1.02 22.46
N GLY A 488 -7.83 1.57 21.33
CA GLY A 488 -7.01 2.39 20.43
C GLY A 488 -7.42 2.24 18.97
N ALA A 489 -6.63 2.78 18.05
CA ALA A 489 -6.81 2.55 16.62
C ALA A 489 -5.69 1.67 16.05
N ILE A 490 -6.01 0.95 14.98
CA ILE A 490 -5.07 0.21 14.15
C ILE A 490 -5.32 0.52 12.68
N ILE A 491 -4.39 0.09 11.83
CA ILE A 491 -4.56 0.12 10.40
C ILE A 491 -5.17 -1.21 9.91
N ALA A 492 -6.13 -1.10 9.01
CA ALA A 492 -6.80 -2.20 8.36
C ALA A 492 -6.63 -2.08 6.83
N ASP A 493 -6.13 -3.14 6.21
CA ASP A 493 -6.00 -3.19 4.74
C ASP A 493 -7.35 -3.58 4.15
N GLY A 494 -7.83 -2.81 3.18
CA GLY A 494 -9.15 -2.97 2.59
C GLY A 494 -10.29 -2.64 3.56
N SER A 495 -11.50 -2.47 3.02
CA SER A 495 -12.69 -2.12 3.80
C SER A 495 -13.36 -3.33 4.45
N GLY A 496 -12.98 -4.56 4.07
CA GLY A 496 -13.65 -5.81 4.42
C GLY A 496 -14.96 -6.08 3.67
N TYR A 497 -15.45 -5.14 2.86
CA TYR A 497 -16.61 -5.35 2.02
C TYR A 497 -16.22 -6.14 0.76
N TRP A 498 -17.12 -7.03 0.34
CA TRP A 498 -17.07 -7.61 -1.00
C TRP A 498 -17.83 -6.69 -1.95
N TYR A 499 -17.22 -6.38 -3.09
CA TYR A 499 -17.82 -5.55 -4.13
C TYR A 499 -18.08 -6.40 -5.37
N PRO A 500 -19.34 -6.50 -5.85
CA PRO A 500 -19.65 -7.30 -7.03
C PRO A 500 -18.87 -6.78 -8.25
N PRO A 501 -18.03 -7.60 -8.91
CA PRO A 501 -17.28 -7.16 -10.08
C PRO A 501 -18.18 -6.82 -11.26
N TYR A 502 -17.65 -6.05 -12.21
CA TYR A 502 -18.34 -5.77 -13.47
C TYR A 502 -17.87 -6.74 -14.57
N TYR A 503 -18.82 -7.15 -15.42
CA TYR A 503 -18.57 -7.99 -16.58
C TYR A 503 -19.13 -7.33 -17.82
N HIS A 504 -18.28 -7.18 -18.85
CA HIS A 504 -18.72 -6.80 -20.18
C HIS A 504 -18.54 -7.98 -21.14
N TYR A 505 -19.58 -8.27 -21.92
CA TYR A 505 -19.59 -9.33 -22.91
C TYR A 505 -19.57 -8.69 -24.30
N PRO A 506 -18.38 -8.45 -24.90
CA PRO A 506 -18.30 -7.87 -26.23
C PRO A 506 -18.86 -8.85 -27.28
N ALA A 507 -19.29 -8.33 -28.43
CA ALA A 507 -19.78 -9.16 -29.53
C ALA A 507 -18.72 -10.14 -30.08
N TYR A 508 -17.44 -9.79 -29.93
CA TYR A 508 -16.30 -10.62 -30.30
C TYR A 508 -15.23 -10.56 -29.22
N GLY A 509 -14.58 -11.70 -28.93
CA GLY A 509 -13.54 -11.83 -27.91
C GLY A 509 -14.05 -12.39 -26.58
N TYR A 510 -13.19 -12.36 -25.57
CA TYR A 510 -13.50 -12.88 -24.23
C TYR A 510 -14.19 -11.82 -23.34
N PRO A 511 -14.98 -12.24 -22.34
CA PRO A 511 -15.63 -11.32 -21.40
C PRO A 511 -14.62 -10.48 -20.62
N VAL A 512 -14.78 -9.16 -20.62
CA VAL A 512 -13.97 -8.27 -19.80
C VAL A 512 -14.45 -8.39 -18.36
N TYR A 513 -13.53 -8.78 -17.47
CA TYR A 513 -13.76 -8.86 -16.04
C TYR A 513 -13.05 -7.71 -15.33
N ARG A 514 -13.83 -6.92 -14.59
CA ARG A 514 -13.34 -5.80 -13.79
C ARG A 514 -13.51 -6.10 -12.30
N PRO A 515 -12.46 -6.63 -11.63
CA PRO A 515 -12.47 -6.78 -10.19
C PRO A 515 -12.35 -5.42 -9.50
N TYR A 516 -12.81 -5.38 -8.25
CA TYR A 516 -12.46 -4.33 -7.31
C TYR A 516 -11.36 -4.78 -6.37
N ALA A 517 -10.79 -3.84 -5.62
CA ALA A 517 -9.79 -4.17 -4.60
C ALA A 517 -10.40 -5.12 -3.57
N ALA A 518 -9.75 -6.27 -3.36
CA ALA A 518 -10.16 -7.25 -2.37
C ALA A 518 -9.42 -7.04 -1.05
N THR A 519 -10.10 -7.32 0.07
CA THR A 519 -9.51 -7.22 1.42
C THR A 519 -8.68 -8.48 1.76
N TYR A 520 -9.23 -9.66 1.46
CA TYR A 520 -8.63 -10.96 1.78
C TYR A 520 -8.35 -11.79 0.52
N GLY A 521 -7.49 -12.80 0.64
CA GLY A 521 -7.10 -13.73 -0.42
C GLY A 521 -6.09 -13.13 -1.40
N VAL A 522 -5.38 -12.09 -0.96
CA VAL A 522 -4.44 -11.32 -1.77
C VAL A 522 -3.07 -11.16 -1.10
N GLY A 523 -2.89 -11.74 0.09
CA GLY A 523 -1.70 -11.51 0.91
C GLY A 523 -1.47 -10.02 1.16
N SER A 524 -2.53 -9.27 1.47
CA SER A 524 -2.40 -7.86 1.84
C SER A 524 -1.56 -7.72 3.10
N PHE A 525 -0.63 -6.77 3.09
CA PHE A 525 0.17 -6.45 4.26
C PHE A 525 0.49 -4.96 4.33
N TYR A 526 0.72 -4.50 5.56
CA TYR A 526 1.36 -3.23 5.87
C TYR A 526 2.72 -3.50 6.52
N ASN A 527 3.78 -2.89 5.98
CA ASN A 527 5.14 -2.98 6.48
C ASN A 527 5.49 -1.72 7.30
N PRO A 528 5.63 -1.86 8.63
CA PRO A 528 5.79 -0.71 9.51
C PRO A 528 7.18 -0.07 9.46
N TYR A 529 8.21 -0.82 9.06
CA TYR A 529 9.59 -0.32 8.93
C TYR A 529 9.78 0.56 7.70
N THR A 530 8.84 0.50 6.76
CA THR A 530 8.92 1.23 5.49
C THR A 530 7.67 2.03 5.15
N GLY A 531 6.64 1.98 6.00
CA GLY A 531 5.33 2.59 5.76
C GLY A 531 4.58 2.05 4.53
N ALA A 532 5.06 0.95 3.92
CA ALA A 532 4.56 0.46 2.65
C ALA A 532 3.44 -0.56 2.85
N TYR A 533 2.37 -0.43 2.10
CA TYR A 533 1.31 -1.42 1.96
C TYR A 533 1.47 -2.16 0.63
N GLY A 534 1.00 -3.39 0.56
CA GLY A 534 1.08 -4.20 -0.65
C GLY A 534 0.15 -5.41 -0.59
N ALA A 535 0.04 -6.10 -1.71
CA ALA A 535 -0.66 -7.38 -1.82
C ALA A 535 0.18 -8.30 -2.68
N SER A 536 0.39 -9.55 -2.23
CA SER A 536 0.96 -10.59 -3.07
C SER A 536 -0.15 -11.29 -3.87
N ARG A 537 -0.44 -10.78 -5.07
CA ARG A 537 -1.15 -11.57 -6.09
C ARG A 537 -0.22 -11.91 -7.23
N GLY A 538 -0.12 -13.19 -7.57
CA GLY A 538 0.06 -13.58 -8.95
C GLY A 538 -1.30 -13.45 -9.62
N VAL A 539 -1.45 -12.56 -10.60
CA VAL A 539 -2.61 -12.61 -11.51
C VAL A 539 -2.11 -13.21 -12.81
N TYR A 540 -2.56 -14.42 -13.10
CA TYR A 540 -2.29 -15.11 -14.36
C TYR A 540 -3.59 -15.13 -15.18
N GLY A 541 -3.55 -14.62 -16.42
CA GLY A 541 -4.71 -14.65 -17.30
C GLY A 541 -4.51 -13.92 -18.64
N PRO A 542 -5.42 -14.11 -19.61
CA PRO A 542 -5.30 -13.61 -20.99
C PRO A 542 -5.36 -12.09 -21.19
N TYR A 543 -5.53 -11.33 -20.09
CA TYR A 543 -5.65 -9.86 -20.11
C TYR A 543 -4.42 -9.13 -19.59
N GLY A 544 -3.37 -9.88 -19.24
CA GLY A 544 -2.18 -9.33 -18.64
C GLY A 544 -1.95 -9.74 -17.19
N GLY A 545 -0.70 -9.68 -16.75
CA GLY A 545 -0.29 -10.04 -15.40
C GLY A 545 0.29 -8.85 -14.64
N ILE A 546 0.04 -8.79 -13.34
CA ILE A 546 0.72 -7.89 -12.41
C ILE A 546 1.55 -8.76 -11.46
N THR A 547 2.85 -8.48 -11.36
CA THR A 547 3.74 -9.06 -10.36
C THR A 547 4.26 -7.94 -9.48
N GLY A 548 4.21 -8.15 -8.18
CA GLY A 548 4.84 -7.30 -7.18
C GLY A 548 5.79 -8.15 -6.37
N SER A 549 7.00 -7.67 -6.19
CA SER A 549 7.99 -8.29 -5.31
C SER A 549 8.60 -7.19 -4.44
N ALA A 550 8.75 -7.49 -3.17
CA ALA A 550 9.60 -6.75 -2.26
C ALA A 550 10.55 -7.76 -1.64
N SER A 551 11.83 -7.44 -1.62
CA SER A 551 12.86 -8.27 -1.02
C SER A 551 13.78 -7.42 -0.16
N TYR A 552 14.28 -8.04 0.90
CA TYR A 552 15.24 -7.44 1.82
C TYR A 552 16.35 -8.46 2.07
N ASN A 553 17.60 -8.04 1.89
CA ASN A 553 18.77 -8.86 2.17
C ASN A 553 19.39 -8.45 3.52
N PRO A 554 19.22 -9.26 4.59
CA PRO A 554 19.68 -8.89 5.93
C PRO A 554 21.20 -8.85 6.10
N TYR A 555 21.98 -9.48 5.20
CA TYR A 555 23.45 -9.49 5.26
C TYR A 555 24.08 -8.29 4.58
N THR A 556 23.40 -7.71 3.59
CA THR A 556 23.91 -6.56 2.82
C THR A 556 23.11 -5.29 3.06
N GLY A 557 21.95 -5.37 3.73
CA GLY A 557 21.01 -4.28 3.97
C GLY A 557 20.18 -3.86 2.76
N THR A 558 20.42 -4.43 1.58
CA THR A 558 19.75 -4.01 0.35
C THR A 558 18.26 -4.33 0.38
N TYR A 559 17.45 -3.29 0.26
CA TYR A 559 16.03 -3.34 -0.06
C TYR A 559 15.85 -3.34 -1.58
N ALA A 560 14.94 -4.16 -2.10
CA ALA A 560 14.51 -4.07 -3.47
C ALA A 560 12.99 -4.22 -3.57
N ARG A 561 12.38 -3.46 -4.46
CA ARG A 561 10.96 -3.51 -4.80
C ARG A 561 10.87 -3.55 -6.29
N ALA A 562 10.07 -4.45 -6.85
CA ALA A 562 9.77 -4.45 -8.25
C ALA A 562 8.29 -4.74 -8.46
N GLY A 563 7.62 -3.87 -9.16
CA GLY A 563 6.29 -4.09 -9.72
C GLY A 563 6.42 -4.23 -11.22
N SER A 564 5.73 -5.16 -11.84
CA SER A 564 5.44 -5.05 -13.26
C SER A 564 3.99 -5.40 -13.53
N ALA A 565 3.45 -4.74 -14.53
CA ALA A 565 2.16 -5.00 -15.14
C ALA A 565 2.43 -5.23 -16.62
N TYR A 566 1.78 -6.20 -17.25
CA TYR A 566 1.80 -6.34 -18.70
C TYR A 566 0.43 -6.72 -19.20
N GLY A 567 0.11 -6.42 -20.45
CA GLY A 567 -1.15 -6.77 -21.10
C GLY A 567 -1.12 -6.50 -22.61
N PRO A 568 -2.23 -6.72 -23.34
CA PRO A 568 -2.29 -6.62 -24.80
C PRO A 568 -1.88 -5.26 -25.41
N TYR A 569 -1.83 -4.21 -24.59
CA TYR A 569 -1.49 -2.83 -24.98
C TYR A 569 -0.15 -2.34 -24.43
N GLY A 570 0.63 -3.23 -23.83
CA GLY A 570 1.98 -2.93 -23.34
C GLY A 570 2.31 -3.50 -21.97
N SER A 571 3.58 -3.36 -21.58
CA SER A 571 4.09 -3.65 -20.26
C SER A 571 4.61 -2.39 -19.57
N ARG A 572 4.55 -2.38 -18.24
CA ARG A 572 5.12 -1.37 -17.35
C ARG A 572 5.82 -2.12 -16.22
N ALA A 573 7.11 -1.93 -16.05
CA ALA A 573 7.86 -2.42 -14.91
C ALA A 573 8.49 -1.23 -14.20
N SER A 574 8.52 -1.28 -12.88
CA SER A 574 9.25 -0.36 -12.03
C SER A 574 9.96 -1.20 -10.98
N ALA A 575 11.26 -1.01 -10.86
CA ALA A 575 12.10 -1.60 -9.85
C ALA A 575 12.89 -0.51 -9.15
N ALA A 576 12.98 -0.59 -7.84
CA ALA A 576 13.80 0.28 -7.00
C ALA A 576 14.59 -0.61 -6.04
N ALA A 577 15.90 -0.44 -6.00
CA ALA A 577 16.77 -1.05 -5.02
C ALA A 577 17.52 0.03 -4.24
N TYR A 578 17.71 -0.20 -2.96
CA TYR A 578 18.35 0.73 -2.04
C TYR A 578 19.13 -0.02 -0.96
N ASN A 579 20.41 0.27 -0.82
CA ASN A 579 21.27 -0.25 0.23
C ASN A 579 21.61 0.86 1.24
N PRO A 580 21.14 0.76 2.50
CA PRO A 580 21.34 1.78 3.53
C PRO A 580 22.76 1.81 4.11
N TYR A 581 23.53 0.72 3.97
CA TYR A 581 24.90 0.65 4.50
C TYR A 581 25.93 1.24 3.52
N THR A 582 25.67 1.13 2.22
CA THR A 582 26.57 1.65 1.17
C THR A 582 26.05 2.93 0.52
N GLY A 583 24.80 3.31 0.77
CA GLY A 583 24.14 4.46 0.13
C GLY A 583 23.79 4.23 -1.34
N ALA A 584 24.01 3.03 -1.88
CA ALA A 584 23.75 2.70 -3.27
C ALA A 584 22.23 2.59 -3.55
N SER A 585 21.74 3.32 -4.53
CA SER A 585 20.36 3.21 -5.03
C SER A 585 20.35 2.96 -6.53
N ALA A 586 19.44 2.12 -6.98
CA ALA A 586 19.15 1.93 -8.40
C ALA A 586 17.64 2.01 -8.60
N ARG A 587 17.18 2.69 -9.64
CA ARG A 587 15.77 2.72 -10.00
C ARG A 587 15.68 2.48 -11.48
N ALA A 588 15.04 1.39 -11.87
CA ALA A 588 14.79 1.09 -13.26
C ALA A 588 13.30 1.09 -13.52
N GLY A 589 12.90 1.61 -14.67
CA GLY A 589 11.55 1.46 -15.16
C GLY A 589 11.58 1.16 -16.63
N ALA A 590 10.62 0.37 -17.07
CA ALA A 590 10.46 0.04 -18.48
C ALA A 590 8.99 0.10 -18.82
N VAL A 591 8.66 0.79 -19.90
CA VAL A 591 7.35 0.78 -20.53
C VAL A 591 7.55 0.28 -21.95
N SER A 592 6.76 -0.69 -22.37
CA SER A 592 6.73 -1.20 -23.74
C SER A 592 5.29 -1.21 -24.22
N GLY A 593 5.01 -0.79 -25.46
CA GLY A 593 3.66 -0.84 -26.03
C GLY A 593 3.66 -0.64 -27.54
N PRO A 594 2.48 -0.64 -28.20
CA PRO A 594 2.36 -0.54 -29.66
C PRO A 594 2.98 0.72 -30.28
N GLY A 595 3.17 1.79 -29.49
CA GLY A 595 3.80 3.05 -29.90
C GLY A 595 5.30 3.17 -29.60
N GLY A 596 5.94 2.09 -29.10
CA GLY A 596 7.37 2.06 -28.76
C GLY A 596 7.67 1.63 -27.33
N SER A 597 8.95 1.45 -27.03
CA SER A 597 9.46 1.08 -25.70
C SER A 597 10.40 2.16 -25.16
N ALA A 598 10.23 2.53 -23.91
CA ALA A 598 11.10 3.43 -23.17
C ALA A 598 11.57 2.73 -21.89
N ALA A 599 12.86 2.78 -21.60
CA ALA A 599 13.42 2.29 -20.37
C ALA A 599 14.35 3.36 -19.77
N TRP A 600 14.41 3.39 -18.46
CA TRP A 600 15.30 4.24 -17.68
C TRP A 600 15.87 3.39 -16.53
N ALA A 601 17.08 3.68 -16.08
CA ALA A 601 17.81 2.93 -15.05
C ALA A 601 18.69 3.85 -14.21
#